data_AF-A0A2T6LFG4-F1
#
_entry.id   AF-A0A2T6LFG4-F1
#
_cell.length_a   1.000
_cell.length_b   1.000
_cell.length_c   1.000
_cell.angle_alpha   90.00
_cell.angle_beta   90.00
_cell.angle_gamma   90.00
#
_symmetry.space_group_name_H-M   'P 1'
#
loop_
_entity.id
_entity.type
_entity.pdbx_description
1 polymer ?
#
loop_
_entity_poly.entity_id
_entity_poly.type
_entity_poly.pdbx_seq_one_letter_code
_entity_poly.pdbx_strand_id
1 'polypeptide(L)'
;MRFFGSRRRNTAGDGDRAATSPQQPEPRELDDDELRAQVEGVLLRELTGGLDDPSSIPEPLTRDRVVEWLGENGFSYFVDSEGDVGGLWHGWLFYFLMVGESSEVLQVRGQWHRDLTIERLEEILELCNEWNAERIWPKTYVRVRDNGAVLVYTEVTVDLEHGVTEDQLDQLLQCGLTTGSMFFEHLDQTFPDPLRSAP
;
A
#
# COMPACT_ATOMS: atom_id res chain seq x y z
N MET A 1 50.33 36.34 -31.73
CA MET A 1 50.70 37.73 -31.37
C MET A 1 51.45 37.72 -30.04
N ARG A 2 52.74 38.07 -30.06
CA ARG A 2 53.44 38.61 -28.88
C ARG A 2 52.91 40.05 -28.66
N PHE A 3 52.96 40.59 -27.43
CA PHE A 3 53.82 41.73 -27.07
C PHE A 3 53.62 42.19 -25.60
N PHE A 4 54.68 42.04 -24.79
CA PHE A 4 55.26 42.93 -23.75
C PHE A 4 54.39 43.47 -22.59
N GLY A 5 54.84 43.23 -21.35
CA GLY A 5 55.57 44.26 -20.58
C GLY A 5 56.30 43.70 -19.36
N SER A 6 57.50 44.23 -19.11
CA SER A 6 58.52 43.70 -18.19
C SER A 6 58.82 44.65 -17.01
N ARG A 7 59.49 44.09 -15.98
CA ARG A 7 60.29 44.66 -14.86
C ARG A 7 59.68 44.34 -13.49
N ARG A 8 60.42 43.91 -12.45
CA ARG A 8 61.87 43.81 -12.19
C ARG A 8 62.11 42.77 -11.06
N ARG A 9 63.31 42.17 -11.06
CA ARG A 9 63.90 41.29 -10.04
C ARG A 9 64.33 42.06 -8.77
N ASN A 10 64.17 41.45 -7.59
CA ASN A 10 65.21 41.29 -6.55
C ASN A 10 64.66 40.40 -5.41
N THR A 11 65.06 39.13 -5.29
CA THR A 11 66.21 38.54 -4.54
C THR A 11 65.96 38.24 -3.06
N ALA A 12 66.20 36.97 -2.75
CA ALA A 12 66.70 36.38 -1.51
C ALA A 12 65.68 36.10 -0.39
N GLY A 13 65.53 34.80 -0.12
CA GLY A 13 64.73 34.22 0.95
C GLY A 13 64.70 32.71 0.78
N ASP A 14 65.88 32.10 0.96
CA ASP A 14 66.07 30.66 1.11
C ASP A 14 65.13 30.10 2.17
N GLY A 15 64.51 28.95 1.88
CA GLY A 15 63.43 28.41 2.69
C GLY A 15 62.76 27.23 2.03
N ASP A 16 63.48 26.11 2.06
CA ASP A 16 63.00 24.75 1.84
C ASP A 16 61.58 24.55 2.41
N ARG A 17 60.58 24.43 1.52
CA ARG A 17 59.21 24.06 1.88
C ARG A 17 58.89 22.75 1.19
N ALA A 18 59.23 21.66 1.88
CA ALA A 18 58.66 20.35 1.61
C ALA A 18 57.13 20.46 1.60
N ALA A 19 56.53 20.09 0.47
CA ALA A 19 55.09 19.97 0.34
C ALA A 19 54.61 18.83 1.26
N THR A 20 54.00 19.19 2.40
CA THR A 20 53.28 18.23 3.24
C THR A 20 51.91 18.00 2.59
N SER A 21 51.75 16.85 1.93
CA SER A 21 50.41 16.36 1.58
C SER A 21 49.58 16.24 2.87
N PRO A 22 48.29 16.59 2.88
CA PRO A 22 47.45 16.36 4.05
C PRO A 22 47.39 14.86 4.28
N GLN A 23 48.03 14.41 5.36
CA GLN A 23 47.99 13.03 5.81
C GLN A 23 46.55 12.76 6.23
N GLN A 24 45.88 11.84 5.52
CA GLN A 24 44.55 11.36 5.90
C GLN A 24 44.69 10.79 7.32
N PRO A 25 43.86 11.22 8.30
CA PRO A 25 44.00 10.73 9.66
C PRO A 25 43.86 9.21 9.63
N GLU A 26 44.85 8.51 10.20
CA GLU A 26 44.79 7.05 10.31
C GLU A 26 43.54 6.64 11.10
N PRO A 27 42.86 5.54 10.70
CA PRO A 27 41.67 5.09 11.42
C PRO A 27 42.05 4.82 12.87
N ARG A 28 41.39 5.50 13.80
CA ARG A 28 41.56 5.24 15.24
C ARG A 28 41.11 3.80 15.51
N GLU A 29 42.03 2.94 15.92
CA GLU A 29 41.67 1.64 16.50
C GLU A 29 40.84 1.90 17.76
N LEU A 30 39.58 1.49 17.70
CA LEU A 30 38.66 1.53 18.83
C LEU A 30 39.03 0.37 19.76
N ASP A 31 38.99 0.60 21.07
CA ASP A 31 39.07 -0.51 22.00
C ASP A 31 37.79 -1.37 21.93
N ASP A 32 37.86 -2.60 22.44
CA ASP A 32 36.76 -3.57 22.33
C ASP A 32 35.46 -3.06 22.98
N ASP A 33 35.54 -2.23 24.02
CA ASP A 33 34.39 -1.67 24.72
C ASP A 33 33.76 -0.52 23.92
N GLU A 34 34.57 0.36 23.32
CA GLU A 34 34.15 1.41 22.39
C GLU A 34 33.51 0.81 21.12
N LEU A 35 34.12 -0.24 20.57
CA LEU A 35 33.59 -0.95 19.41
C LEU A 35 32.26 -1.63 19.74
N ARG A 36 32.17 -2.28 20.90
CA ARG A 36 30.93 -2.90 21.38
C ARG A 36 29.82 -1.86 21.58
N ALA A 37 30.12 -0.72 22.19
CA ALA A 37 29.15 0.35 22.39
C ALA A 37 28.68 0.96 21.04
N GLN A 38 29.57 1.09 20.07
CA GLN A 38 29.20 1.53 18.72
C GLN A 38 28.34 0.50 17.98
N VAL A 39 28.69 -0.79 18.08
CA VAL A 39 27.88 -1.88 17.50
C VAL A 39 26.52 -1.96 18.18
N GLU A 40 26.43 -1.82 19.50
CA GLU A 40 25.16 -1.75 20.23
C GLU A 40 24.34 -0.52 19.82
N GLY A 41 24.98 0.63 19.60
CA GLY A 41 24.31 1.84 19.11
C GLY A 41 23.81 1.73 17.68
N VAL A 42 24.57 1.06 16.80
CA VAL A 42 24.12 0.73 15.44
C VAL A 42 23.00 -0.30 15.49
N LEU A 43 23.15 -1.38 16.25
CA LEU A 43 22.10 -2.38 16.42
C LEU A 43 20.82 -1.78 16.97
N LEU A 44 20.88 -0.92 18.00
CA LEU A 44 19.70 -0.20 18.46
C LEU A 44 19.11 0.64 17.33
N ARG A 45 19.91 1.47 16.64
CA ARG A 45 19.40 2.29 15.54
C ARG A 45 18.80 1.49 14.40
N GLU A 46 19.36 0.34 14.04
CA GLU A 46 18.85 -0.51 12.97
C GLU A 46 17.63 -1.31 13.43
N LEU A 47 17.58 -1.73 14.70
CA LEU A 47 16.44 -2.44 15.29
C LEU A 47 15.27 -1.49 15.62
N THR A 48 15.56 -0.23 15.95
CA THR A 48 14.58 0.82 16.26
C THR A 48 14.39 1.81 15.12
N GLY A 49 15.09 1.67 14.00
CA GLY A 49 15.06 2.61 12.87
C GLY A 49 13.68 2.75 12.23
N GLY A 50 12.77 1.82 12.50
CA GLY A 50 11.34 1.94 12.19
C GLY A 50 10.47 2.41 13.36
N LEU A 51 10.91 2.34 14.61
CA LEU A 51 10.10 2.70 15.80
C LEU A 51 9.99 4.21 16.04
N ASP A 52 10.87 5.01 15.44
CA ASP A 52 10.84 6.48 15.51
C ASP A 52 10.03 7.13 14.37
N ASP A 53 9.58 6.33 13.39
CA ASP A 53 8.63 6.81 12.38
C ASP A 53 7.22 6.80 12.98
N PRO A 54 6.54 7.95 13.13
CA PRO A 54 5.17 7.98 13.62
C PRO A 54 4.21 7.10 12.79
N SER A 55 4.50 6.85 11.51
CA SER A 55 3.70 5.97 10.64
C SER A 55 3.77 4.49 11.03
N SER A 56 4.75 4.08 11.85
CA SER A 56 4.93 2.70 12.30
C SER A 56 4.14 2.36 13.56
N ILE A 57 3.54 3.36 14.21
CA ILE A 57 2.73 3.19 15.42
C ILE A 57 1.30 2.84 14.97
N PRO A 58 0.74 1.68 15.35
CA PRO A 58 -0.64 1.35 15.02
C PRO A 58 -1.61 2.34 15.67
N GLU A 59 -2.42 2.99 14.85
CA GLU A 59 -3.51 3.86 15.30
C GLU A 59 -4.86 3.16 15.10
N PRO A 60 -5.91 3.54 15.86
CA PRO A 60 -7.24 2.99 15.65
C PRO A 60 -7.70 3.10 14.19
N LEU A 61 -8.40 2.08 13.71
CA LEU A 61 -9.09 2.15 12.43
C LEU A 61 -10.19 3.22 12.52
N THR A 62 -10.21 4.14 11.55
CA THR A 62 -11.29 5.14 11.45
C THR A 62 -11.68 5.34 9.99
N ARG A 63 -12.90 5.83 9.79
CA ARG A 63 -13.39 6.24 8.46
C ARG A 63 -12.49 7.31 7.83
N ASP A 64 -12.06 8.27 8.63
CA ASP A 64 -11.28 9.42 8.15
C ASP A 64 -9.95 8.95 7.56
N ARG A 65 -9.30 7.95 8.16
CA ARG A 65 -8.07 7.34 7.60
C ARG A 65 -8.31 6.65 6.26
N VAL A 66 -9.44 5.96 6.09
CA VAL A 66 -9.82 5.37 4.78
C VAL A 66 -10.08 6.46 3.74
N VAL A 67 -10.76 7.54 4.14
CA VAL A 67 -11.05 8.69 3.26
C VAL A 67 -9.78 9.44 2.86
N GLU A 68 -8.86 9.64 3.80
CA GLU A 68 -7.55 10.24 3.54
C GLU A 68 -6.77 9.39 2.55
N TRP A 69 -6.67 8.09 2.80
CA TRP A 69 -6.04 7.14 1.88
C TRP A 69 -6.65 7.19 0.47
N LEU A 70 -7.98 7.25 0.36
CA LEU A 70 -8.67 7.40 -0.94
C LEU A 70 -8.29 8.71 -1.63
N GLY A 71 -8.21 9.80 -0.88
CA GLY A 71 -7.82 11.12 -1.38
C GLY A 71 -6.37 11.18 -1.86
N GLU A 72 -5.44 10.64 -1.08
CA GLU A 72 -4.01 10.59 -1.41
C GLU A 72 -3.72 9.77 -2.66
N ASN A 73 -4.46 8.68 -2.86
CA ASN A 73 -4.34 7.83 -4.05
C ASN A 73 -5.18 8.33 -5.24
N GLY A 74 -5.88 9.46 -5.11
CA GLY A 74 -6.66 10.07 -6.20
C GLY A 74 -7.94 9.32 -6.57
N PHE A 75 -8.48 8.52 -5.65
CA PHE A 75 -9.71 7.77 -5.87
C PHE A 75 -10.95 8.64 -5.63
N SER A 76 -11.91 8.54 -6.56
CA SER A 76 -13.22 9.15 -6.37
C SER A 76 -14.06 8.28 -5.44
N TYR A 77 -14.60 8.89 -4.39
CA TYR A 77 -15.45 8.22 -3.41
C TYR A 77 -16.71 9.03 -3.12
N PHE A 78 -17.68 8.37 -2.51
CA PHE A 78 -18.88 8.96 -1.95
C PHE A 78 -19.11 8.40 -0.53
N VAL A 79 -19.91 9.10 0.25
CA VAL A 79 -20.40 8.63 1.54
C VAL A 79 -21.91 8.53 1.42
N ASP A 80 -22.48 7.38 1.71
CA ASP A 80 -23.93 7.16 1.60
C ASP A 80 -24.71 7.68 2.83
N SER A 81 -26.03 7.44 2.84
CA SER A 81 -26.90 7.87 3.94
C SER A 81 -26.64 7.17 5.27
N GLU A 82 -26.02 5.98 5.24
CA GLU A 82 -25.63 5.22 6.43
C GLU A 82 -24.23 5.61 6.90
N GLY A 83 -23.52 6.40 6.09
CA GLY A 83 -22.17 6.86 6.35
C GLY A 83 -21.11 5.93 5.79
N ASP A 84 -21.48 4.92 5.01
CA ASP A 84 -20.53 4.00 4.42
C ASP A 84 -19.77 4.67 3.27
N VAL A 85 -18.46 4.40 3.20
CA VAL A 85 -17.61 4.94 2.15
C VAL A 85 -17.67 4.00 0.95
N GLY A 86 -18.06 4.52 -0.20
CA GLY A 86 -18.14 3.79 -1.46
C GLY A 86 -17.32 4.45 -2.56
N GLY A 87 -16.86 3.68 -3.53
CA GLY A 87 -16.09 4.17 -4.67
C GLY A 87 -16.18 3.25 -5.88
N LEU A 88 -15.86 3.79 -7.05
CA LEU A 88 -15.76 2.98 -8.27
C LEU A 88 -14.30 2.63 -8.56
N TRP A 89 -14.03 1.34 -8.72
CA TRP A 89 -12.74 0.80 -9.08
C TRP A 89 -12.84 0.01 -10.38
N HIS A 90 -12.20 0.47 -11.45
CA HIS A 90 -12.32 -0.14 -12.79
C HIS A 90 -13.77 -0.37 -13.26
N GLY A 91 -14.70 0.46 -12.77
CA GLY A 91 -16.14 0.35 -13.08
C GLY A 91 -16.93 -0.57 -12.14
N TRP A 92 -16.30 -1.27 -11.20
CA TRP A 92 -16.98 -2.01 -10.14
C TRP A 92 -17.15 -1.16 -8.89
N LEU A 93 -18.25 -1.38 -8.18
CA LEU A 93 -18.54 -0.69 -6.94
C LEU A 93 -17.85 -1.39 -5.77
N PHE A 94 -17.07 -0.64 -5.00
CA PHE A 94 -16.47 -1.10 -3.75
C PHE A 94 -16.97 -0.25 -2.59
N TYR A 95 -17.21 -0.90 -1.46
CA TYR A 95 -17.49 -0.28 -0.18
C TYR A 95 -16.35 -0.58 0.79
N PHE A 96 -16.02 0.41 1.61
CA PHE A 96 -15.06 0.33 2.70
C PHE A 96 -15.84 0.55 4.00
N LEU A 97 -16.10 -0.56 4.69
CA LEU A 97 -16.96 -0.60 5.86
C LEU A 97 -16.10 -0.78 7.10
N MET A 98 -16.46 -0.07 8.15
CA MET A 98 -15.99 -0.35 9.50
C MET A 98 -17.13 -1.02 10.24
N VAL A 99 -17.01 -2.33 10.43
CA VAL A 99 -18.01 -3.16 11.11
C VAL A 99 -17.48 -3.55 12.50
N GLY A 100 -18.31 -4.22 13.30
CA GLY A 100 -18.00 -4.51 14.71
C GLY A 100 -18.65 -3.51 15.67
N GLU A 101 -18.62 -3.81 16.97
CA GLU A 101 -19.28 -3.00 18.00
C GLU A 101 -18.60 -1.64 18.19
N SER A 102 -17.27 -1.61 18.01
CA SER A 102 -16.42 -0.42 18.11
C SER A 102 -15.96 0.11 16.75
N SER A 103 -16.53 -0.39 15.63
CA SER A 103 -16.09 -0.05 14.27
C SER A 103 -14.63 -0.42 13.98
N GLU A 104 -14.18 -1.52 14.57
CA GLU A 104 -12.79 -2.00 14.62
C GLU A 104 -12.42 -2.98 13.50
N VAL A 105 -13.41 -3.50 12.76
CA VAL A 105 -13.18 -4.47 11.70
C VAL A 105 -13.28 -3.77 10.34
N LEU A 106 -12.18 -3.76 9.59
CA LEU A 106 -12.16 -3.28 8.21
C LEU A 106 -12.77 -4.34 7.30
N GLN A 107 -13.75 -3.95 6.48
CA GLN A 107 -14.29 -4.77 5.40
C GLN A 107 -14.21 -4.01 4.08
N VAL A 108 -13.42 -4.54 3.14
CA VAL A 108 -13.40 -4.08 1.74
C VAL A 108 -14.31 -5.00 0.94
N ARG A 109 -15.47 -4.49 0.52
CA ARG A 109 -16.52 -5.26 -0.15
C ARG A 109 -16.74 -4.78 -1.58
N GLY A 110 -16.40 -5.61 -2.55
CA GLY A 110 -16.72 -5.37 -3.96
C GLY A 110 -18.09 -5.93 -4.33
N GLN A 111 -18.76 -5.28 -5.27
CA GLN A 111 -19.95 -5.79 -5.94
C GLN A 111 -19.71 -5.85 -7.45
N TRP A 112 -19.95 -7.02 -8.03
CA TRP A 112 -19.91 -7.17 -9.47
C TRP A 112 -21.04 -6.36 -10.12
N HIS A 113 -20.75 -5.67 -11.23
CA HIS A 113 -21.68 -4.68 -11.79
C HIS A 113 -22.90 -5.30 -12.49
N ARG A 114 -22.92 -6.64 -12.68
CA ARG A 114 -24.00 -7.37 -13.33
C ARG A 114 -24.81 -8.18 -12.35
N ASP A 115 -26.11 -8.21 -12.58
CA ASP A 115 -27.04 -9.15 -11.98
C ASP A 115 -27.19 -10.41 -12.86
N LEU A 116 -27.34 -11.56 -12.21
CA LEU A 116 -27.66 -12.81 -12.87
C LEU A 116 -29.10 -13.21 -12.57
N THR A 117 -29.69 -14.00 -13.45
CA THR A 117 -30.99 -14.62 -13.19
C THR A 117 -30.80 -15.81 -12.23
N ILE A 118 -31.86 -16.18 -11.50
CA ILE A 118 -31.81 -17.27 -10.52
C ILE A 118 -31.46 -18.62 -11.15
N GLU A 119 -31.74 -18.80 -12.45
CA GLU A 119 -31.40 -20.01 -13.20
C GLU A 119 -29.89 -20.25 -13.30
N ARG A 120 -29.06 -19.23 -13.08
CA ARG A 120 -27.59 -19.33 -13.10
C ARG A 120 -26.97 -19.46 -11.70
N LEU A 121 -27.78 -19.59 -10.66
CA LEU A 121 -27.31 -19.59 -9.27
C LEU A 121 -26.31 -20.73 -8.99
N GLU A 122 -26.57 -21.93 -9.50
CA GLU A 122 -25.67 -23.09 -9.30
C GLU A 122 -24.30 -22.84 -9.94
N GLU A 123 -24.28 -22.38 -11.19
CA GLU A 123 -23.06 -22.07 -11.94
C GLU A 123 -22.19 -21.01 -11.23
N ILE A 124 -22.79 -19.92 -10.74
CA ILE A 124 -22.01 -18.88 -10.04
C ILE A 124 -21.54 -19.33 -8.65
N LEU A 125 -22.31 -20.19 -7.96
CA LEU A 125 -21.90 -20.76 -6.68
C LEU A 125 -20.70 -21.70 -6.84
N GLU A 126 -20.65 -22.48 -7.91
CA GLU A 126 -19.49 -23.31 -8.23
C GLU A 126 -18.23 -22.47 -8.42
N LEU A 127 -18.30 -21.38 -9.20
CA LEU A 127 -17.19 -20.45 -9.38
C LEU A 127 -16.73 -19.79 -8.07
N CYS A 128 -17.67 -19.38 -7.21
CA CYS A 128 -17.34 -18.84 -5.90
C CYS A 128 -16.64 -19.88 -5.02
N ASN A 129 -17.16 -21.12 -5.00
CA ASN A 129 -16.60 -22.20 -4.19
C ASN A 129 -15.19 -22.59 -4.65
N GLU A 130 -14.97 -22.71 -5.96
CA GLU A 130 -13.65 -22.98 -6.53
C GLU A 130 -12.67 -21.88 -6.16
N TRP A 131 -13.06 -20.60 -6.34
CA TRP A 131 -12.22 -19.48 -5.97
C TRP A 131 -11.84 -19.49 -4.48
N ASN A 132 -12.83 -19.65 -3.60
CA ASN A 132 -12.64 -19.69 -2.15
C ASN A 132 -11.82 -20.90 -1.69
N ALA A 133 -11.83 -22.01 -2.43
CA ALA A 133 -11.05 -23.19 -2.12
C ALA A 133 -9.57 -23.06 -2.51
N GLU A 134 -9.29 -22.32 -3.59
CA GLU A 134 -7.94 -22.21 -4.16
C GLU A 134 -7.15 -20.98 -3.72
N ARG A 135 -7.84 -19.92 -3.25
CA ARG A 135 -7.24 -18.61 -2.96
C ARG A 135 -7.58 -18.15 -1.56
N ILE A 136 -6.63 -17.50 -0.91
CA ILE A 136 -6.83 -16.91 0.42
C ILE A 136 -7.79 -15.70 0.33
N TRP A 137 -7.68 -14.91 -0.73
CA TRP A 137 -8.47 -13.69 -0.92
C TRP A 137 -9.00 -13.54 -2.35
N PRO A 138 -10.12 -12.83 -2.53
CA PRO A 138 -11.11 -12.47 -1.51
C PRO A 138 -11.99 -13.67 -1.14
N LYS A 139 -12.79 -13.56 -0.08
CA LYS A 139 -14.01 -14.38 0.09
C LYS A 139 -15.02 -13.94 -0.98
N THR A 140 -15.63 -14.89 -1.65
CA THR A 140 -16.64 -14.65 -2.69
C THR A 140 -17.98 -15.27 -2.31
N TYR A 141 -19.07 -14.58 -2.58
CA TYR A 141 -20.42 -15.07 -2.29
C TYR A 141 -21.47 -14.39 -3.15
N VAL A 142 -22.69 -14.92 -3.11
CA VAL A 142 -23.84 -14.36 -3.82
C VAL A 142 -24.96 -13.98 -2.85
N ARG A 143 -25.77 -13.01 -3.26
CA ARG A 143 -27.05 -12.68 -2.60
C ARG A 143 -28.17 -12.75 -3.62
N VAL A 144 -29.22 -13.50 -3.30
CA VAL A 144 -30.47 -13.53 -4.07
C VAL A 144 -31.39 -12.44 -3.52
N ARG A 145 -31.87 -11.56 -4.39
CA ARG A 145 -32.86 -10.52 -4.07
C ARG A 145 -34.28 -11.08 -4.18
N ASP A 146 -35.25 -10.39 -3.58
CA ASP A 146 -36.66 -10.79 -3.58
C ASP A 146 -37.28 -10.92 -4.99
N ASN A 147 -36.73 -10.20 -5.96
CA ASN A 147 -37.13 -10.27 -7.37
C ASN A 147 -36.44 -11.40 -8.16
N GLY A 148 -35.66 -12.25 -7.50
CA GLY A 148 -34.91 -13.34 -8.13
C GLY A 148 -33.57 -12.95 -8.75
N ALA A 149 -33.18 -11.67 -8.69
CA ALA A 149 -31.86 -11.25 -9.16
C ALA A 149 -30.75 -11.76 -8.22
N VAL A 150 -29.70 -12.32 -8.78
CA VAL A 150 -28.52 -12.81 -8.07
C VAL A 150 -27.39 -11.81 -8.24
N LEU A 151 -26.86 -11.32 -7.12
CA LEU A 151 -25.74 -10.39 -7.07
C LEU A 151 -24.50 -11.09 -6.53
N VAL A 152 -23.33 -10.77 -7.08
CA VAL A 152 -22.05 -11.37 -6.67
C VAL A 152 -21.21 -10.35 -5.93
N TYR A 153 -20.61 -10.79 -4.83
CA TYR A 153 -19.81 -9.97 -3.94
C TYR A 153 -18.44 -10.59 -3.67
N THR A 154 -17.47 -9.72 -3.46
CA THR A 154 -16.13 -10.05 -2.92
C THR A 154 -15.95 -9.35 -1.60
N GLU A 155 -15.20 -9.95 -0.69
CA GLU A 155 -14.97 -9.40 0.64
C GLU A 155 -13.58 -9.79 1.16
N VAL A 156 -12.81 -8.79 1.58
CA VAL A 156 -11.65 -8.94 2.46
C VAL A 156 -12.01 -8.28 3.78
N THR A 157 -11.96 -9.04 4.87
CA THR A 157 -12.34 -8.56 6.21
C THR A 157 -11.22 -8.87 7.19
N VAL A 158 -10.79 -7.86 7.94
CA VAL A 158 -9.70 -7.94 8.91
C VAL A 158 -10.09 -7.22 10.18
N ASP A 159 -9.91 -7.89 11.31
CA ASP A 159 -10.08 -7.32 12.64
C ASP A 159 -8.84 -6.48 13.00
N LEU A 160 -9.06 -5.21 13.31
CA LEU A 160 -8.05 -4.21 13.63
C LEU A 160 -8.30 -3.59 15.01
N GLU A 161 -8.88 -4.35 15.96
CA GLU A 161 -9.12 -3.92 17.35
C GLU A 161 -7.88 -3.29 18.03
N HIS A 162 -6.68 -3.75 17.68
CA HIS A 162 -5.42 -3.26 18.24
C HIS A 162 -4.75 -2.15 17.42
N GLY A 163 -5.46 -1.58 16.46
CA GLY A 163 -4.96 -0.55 15.55
C GLY A 163 -4.25 -1.12 14.33
N VAL A 164 -3.94 -0.22 13.40
CA VAL A 164 -3.32 -0.50 12.11
C VAL A 164 -2.38 0.64 11.74
N THR A 165 -1.18 0.32 11.23
CA THR A 165 -0.26 1.35 10.71
C THR A 165 -0.73 1.86 9.34
N GLU A 166 -0.16 2.96 8.86
CA GLU A 166 -0.49 3.47 7.51
C GLU A 166 -0.14 2.46 6.41
N ASP A 167 1.06 1.88 6.45
CA ASP A 167 1.49 0.87 5.49
C ASP A 167 0.61 -0.39 5.50
N GLN A 168 0.19 -0.82 6.69
CA GLN A 168 -0.72 -1.97 6.82
C GLN A 168 -2.09 -1.65 6.24
N LEU A 169 -2.61 -0.45 6.52
CA LEU A 169 -3.90 -0.01 6.01
C LEU A 169 -3.89 0.07 4.48
N ASP A 170 -2.84 0.68 3.90
CA ASP A 170 -2.64 0.71 2.44
C ASP A 170 -2.64 -0.71 1.86
N GLN A 171 -1.81 -1.60 2.42
CA GLN A 171 -1.72 -2.97 1.94
C GLN A 171 -3.06 -3.71 2.00
N LEU A 172 -3.85 -3.52 3.06
CA LEU A 172 -5.17 -4.15 3.22
C LEU A 172 -6.19 -3.61 2.22
N LEU A 173 -6.23 -2.29 2.01
CA LEU A 173 -7.13 -1.65 1.06
C LEU A 173 -6.80 -2.05 -0.38
N GLN A 174 -5.51 -2.01 -0.75
CA GLN A 174 -5.03 -2.47 -2.05
C GLN A 174 -5.30 -3.97 -2.27
N CYS A 175 -5.10 -4.80 -1.23
CA CYS A 175 -5.40 -6.23 -1.29
C CYS A 175 -6.88 -6.47 -1.61
N GLY A 176 -7.79 -5.82 -0.89
CA GLY A 176 -9.23 -5.94 -1.12
C GLY A 176 -9.66 -5.51 -2.52
N LEU A 177 -9.17 -4.37 -3.00
CA LEU A 177 -9.47 -3.85 -4.33
C LEU A 177 -8.92 -4.74 -5.45
N THR A 178 -7.64 -5.11 -5.35
CA THR A 178 -6.95 -5.88 -6.39
C THR A 178 -7.49 -7.30 -6.46
N THR A 179 -7.58 -7.99 -5.32
CA THR A 179 -8.04 -9.38 -5.33
C THR A 179 -9.53 -9.49 -5.66
N GLY A 180 -10.34 -8.53 -5.20
CA GLY A 180 -11.73 -8.37 -5.63
C GLY A 180 -11.87 -8.19 -7.14
N SER A 181 -11.04 -7.32 -7.73
CA SER A 181 -10.99 -7.08 -9.16
C SER A 181 -10.62 -8.34 -9.94
N MET A 182 -9.61 -9.10 -9.48
CA MET A 182 -9.21 -10.36 -10.13
C MET A 182 -10.37 -11.37 -10.22
N PHE A 183 -11.21 -11.47 -9.19
CA PHE A 183 -12.39 -12.33 -9.26
C PHE A 183 -13.42 -11.80 -10.26
N PHE A 184 -13.68 -10.49 -10.26
CA PHE A 184 -14.62 -9.89 -11.22
C PHE A 184 -14.14 -9.97 -12.67
N GLU A 185 -12.83 -9.88 -12.92
CA GLU A 185 -12.22 -10.14 -14.23
C GLU A 185 -12.43 -11.60 -14.64
N HIS A 186 -12.26 -12.54 -13.72
CA HIS A 186 -12.54 -13.95 -13.96
C HIS A 186 -14.01 -14.15 -14.34
N LEU A 187 -14.95 -13.53 -13.63
CA LEU A 187 -16.37 -13.57 -14.00
C LEU A 187 -16.66 -12.92 -15.35
N ASP A 188 -15.99 -11.81 -15.69
CA ASP A 188 -16.14 -11.14 -16.98
C ASP A 188 -15.63 -11.99 -18.15
N GLN A 189 -14.59 -12.79 -17.92
CA GLN A 189 -14.09 -13.77 -18.90
C GLN A 189 -15.02 -14.97 -19.04
N THR A 190 -15.53 -15.50 -17.94
CA THR A 190 -16.44 -16.66 -17.93
C THR A 190 -17.82 -16.30 -18.48
N PHE A 191 -18.26 -15.05 -18.26
CA PHE A 191 -19.54 -14.52 -18.73
C PHE A 191 -19.32 -13.30 -19.62
N PRO A 192 -18.87 -13.44 -20.87
CA PRO A 192 -18.68 -12.29 -21.75
C PRO A 192 -19.95 -11.45 -21.93
N ASP A 193 -19.79 -10.13 -21.96
CA ASP A 193 -20.92 -9.22 -22.26
C ASP A 193 -21.34 -9.40 -23.73
N PRO A 194 -22.61 -9.81 -24.01
CA PRO A 194 -23.08 -9.99 -25.38
C PRO A 194 -23.03 -8.69 -26.19
N LEU A 195 -23.13 -7.51 -25.55
CA LEU A 195 -23.02 -6.21 -26.22
C LEU A 195 -21.57 -5.86 -26.62
N ARG A 196 -20.58 -6.54 -26.04
CA ARG A 196 -19.16 -6.41 -26.44
C ARG A 196 -18.78 -7.35 -27.59
N SER A 197 -19.67 -8.24 -27.99
CA SER A 197 -19.46 -9.15 -29.12
C SER A 197 -19.97 -8.50 -30.42
N ALA A 198 -19.24 -8.71 -31.53
CA ALA A 198 -19.70 -8.28 -32.84
C ALA A 198 -20.99 -9.06 -33.23
N PRO A 199 -21.96 -8.41 -33.88
CA PRO A 199 -23.21 -9.05 -34.30
C PRO A 199 -23.01 -10.12 -35.37
#